data_AF-A0AAV8XFE4-F1
#
_entry.id   AF-A0AAV8XFE4-F1
#
_cell.length_a   1.000
_cell.length_b   1.000
_cell.length_c   1.000
_cell.angle_alpha   90.00
_cell.angle_beta   90.00
_cell.angle_gamma   90.00
#
_symmetry.space_group_name_H-M   'P 1'
#
loop_
_entity.id
_entity.type
_entity.pdbx_description
1 polymer ?
#
loop_
_entity_poly.entity_id
_entity_poly.type
_entity_poly.pdbx_seq_one_letter_code
_entity_poly.pdbx_strand_id
1 'polypeptide(L)'
;ETLEALKQLSTFYTENTLQARRNLRSQIEKRSLDINKNFLASFLEVKESFDSVYNDVTEMSRSLKDMTYRLQNSKVQTKQLLQQTSILQCEREKNKIEQHITLAFLDKFYLSPANLLALYGNKRELTLTHDIFSVLDKIQYIHDDCKTLMQSGLQTLALDTMEQMILHQVNLI
;
A
#
# COMPACT_ATOMS: atom_id res chain seq x y z
N GLU A 1 -10.35 21.23 -70.62
CA GLU A 1 -11.33 22.13 -69.95
C GLU A 1 -12.57 22.40 -70.79
N THR A 2 -12.48 23.01 -71.98
CA THR A 2 -13.66 23.32 -72.83
C THR A 2 -14.41 22.07 -73.29
N LEU A 3 -13.69 21.01 -73.69
CA LEU A 3 -14.27 19.73 -74.08
C LEU A 3 -15.01 19.04 -72.91
N GLU A 4 -14.49 19.17 -71.70
CA GLU A 4 -15.09 18.66 -70.46
C GLU A 4 -16.41 19.39 -70.16
N ALA A 5 -16.38 20.71 -70.25
CA ALA A 5 -17.56 21.56 -70.05
C ALA A 5 -18.64 21.28 -71.09
N LEU A 6 -18.26 21.05 -72.35
CA LEU A 6 -19.16 20.65 -73.43
C LEU A 6 -19.76 19.24 -73.19
N LYS A 7 -18.96 18.28 -72.73
CA LYS A 7 -19.46 16.95 -72.32
C LYS A 7 -20.46 17.05 -71.17
N GLN A 8 -20.17 17.85 -70.15
CA GLN A 8 -21.09 18.09 -69.03
C GLN A 8 -22.38 18.78 -69.48
N LEU A 9 -22.29 19.79 -70.35
CA LEU A 9 -23.43 20.49 -70.94
C LEU A 9 -24.33 19.50 -71.71
N SER A 10 -23.73 18.61 -72.50
CA SER A 10 -24.43 17.56 -73.24
C SER A 10 -25.23 16.60 -72.36
N THR A 11 -24.92 16.47 -71.06
CA THR A 11 -25.68 15.57 -70.16
C THR A 11 -27.08 16.08 -69.82
N PHE A 12 -27.33 17.40 -69.97
CA PHE A 12 -28.61 18.01 -69.58
C PHE A 12 -29.18 18.97 -70.62
N TYR A 13 -28.39 19.38 -71.61
CA TYR A 13 -28.83 20.20 -72.73
C TYR A 13 -28.86 19.36 -74.02
N THR A 14 -29.95 18.60 -74.21
CA THR A 14 -30.10 17.62 -75.30
C THR A 14 -30.73 18.20 -76.57
N GLU A 15 -31.52 19.28 -76.46
CA GLU A 15 -32.25 19.88 -77.57
C GLU A 15 -32.01 21.39 -77.68
N ASN A 16 -31.73 21.88 -78.88
CA ASN A 16 -31.44 23.30 -79.13
C ASN A 16 -32.69 24.12 -79.51
N THR A 17 -33.74 24.03 -78.69
CA THR A 17 -34.97 24.82 -78.89
C THR A 17 -34.83 26.24 -78.34
N LEU A 18 -35.68 27.17 -78.79
CA LEU A 18 -35.68 28.55 -78.30
C LEU A 18 -35.92 28.62 -76.77
N GLN A 19 -36.80 27.73 -76.28
CA GLN A 19 -37.12 27.61 -74.86
C GLN A 19 -35.96 27.02 -74.06
N ALA A 20 -35.28 26.00 -74.59
CA ALA A 20 -34.08 25.43 -73.97
C ALA A 20 -32.95 26.47 -73.83
N ARG A 21 -32.69 27.29 -74.85
CA ARG A 21 -31.73 28.41 -74.77
C ARG A 21 -32.11 29.43 -73.71
N ARG A 22 -33.38 29.84 -73.64
CA ARG A 22 -33.87 30.80 -72.63
C ARG A 22 -33.69 30.29 -71.20
N ASN A 23 -33.87 28.98 -70.99
CA ASN A 23 -33.81 28.37 -69.66
C ASN A 23 -32.42 27.83 -69.27
N LEU A 24 -31.46 27.77 -70.20
CA LEU A 24 -30.15 27.15 -69.99
C LEU A 24 -29.40 27.74 -68.78
N ARG A 25 -29.41 29.07 -68.63
CA ARG A 25 -28.79 29.74 -67.48
C ARG A 25 -29.39 29.27 -66.15
N SER A 26 -30.72 29.23 -66.06
CA SER A 26 -31.42 28.79 -64.85
C SER A 26 -31.12 27.32 -64.53
N GLN A 27 -31.02 26.46 -65.55
CA GLN A 27 -30.65 25.05 -65.34
C GLN A 27 -29.21 24.90 -64.84
N ILE A 28 -28.26 25.65 -65.39
CA ILE A 28 -26.86 25.67 -64.93
C ILE A 28 -26.79 26.15 -63.48
N GLU A 29 -27.47 27.26 -63.16
CA GLU A 29 -27.53 27.81 -61.80
C GLU A 29 -28.13 26.82 -60.82
N LYS A 30 -29.24 26.16 -61.19
CA LYS A 30 -29.88 25.13 -60.35
C LYS A 30 -28.95 23.95 -60.09
N ARG A 31 -28.28 23.42 -61.14
CA ARG A 31 -27.34 22.30 -60.99
C ARG A 31 -26.13 22.67 -60.14
N SER A 32 -25.59 23.88 -60.32
CA SER A 32 -24.50 24.39 -59.48
C SER A 32 -24.92 24.47 -58.01
N LEU A 33 -26.14 24.94 -57.75
CA LEU A 33 -26.71 25.03 -56.41
C LEU A 33 -26.90 23.63 -55.80
N ASP A 34 -27.39 22.65 -56.56
CA ASP A 34 -27.56 21.27 -56.11
C ASP A 34 -26.21 20.60 -55.82
N ILE A 35 -25.19 20.83 -56.65
CA ILE A 35 -23.81 20.35 -56.39
C ILE A 35 -23.26 20.94 -55.10
N ASN A 36 -23.41 22.25 -54.90
CA ASN A 36 -22.92 22.91 -53.68
C ASN A 36 -23.65 22.41 -52.42
N LYS A 37 -24.96 22.13 -52.52
CA LYS A 37 -25.71 21.51 -51.41
C LYS A 37 -25.19 20.12 -51.08
N ASN A 38 -24.96 19.29 -52.08
CA ASN A 38 -24.44 17.94 -51.87
C ASN A 38 -23.03 17.99 -51.29
N PHE A 39 -22.17 18.87 -51.80
CA PHE A 39 -20.83 19.08 -51.27
C PHE A 39 -20.88 19.52 -49.79
N LEU A 40 -21.74 20.49 -49.45
CA LEU A 40 -21.91 20.95 -48.08
C LEU A 40 -22.41 19.83 -47.16
N ALA A 41 -23.37 19.04 -47.61
CA ALA A 41 -23.90 17.90 -46.85
C ALA A 41 -22.80 16.85 -46.57
N SER A 42 -22.05 16.44 -47.61
CA SER A 42 -20.94 15.49 -47.42
C SER A 42 -19.82 16.08 -46.56
N PHE A 43 -19.56 17.38 -46.65
CA PHE A 43 -18.54 18.03 -45.82
C PHE A 43 -18.97 18.11 -44.34
N LEU A 44 -20.27 18.29 -44.07
CA LEU A 44 -20.81 18.24 -42.72
C LEU A 44 -20.58 16.88 -42.06
N GLU A 45 -20.84 15.78 -42.77
CA GLU A 45 -20.57 14.42 -42.26
C GLU A 45 -19.09 14.22 -41.89
N VAL A 46 -18.17 14.70 -42.76
CA VAL A 46 -16.73 14.64 -42.47
C VAL A 46 -16.37 15.48 -41.25
N LYS A 47 -16.93 16.69 -41.13
CA LYS A 47 -16.71 17.57 -39.98
C LYS A 47 -17.20 16.93 -38.69
N GLU A 48 -18.39 16.32 -38.70
CA GLU A 48 -18.93 15.62 -37.53
C GLU A 48 -18.07 14.43 -37.11
N SER A 49 -17.58 13.65 -38.07
CA SER A 49 -16.63 12.57 -37.78
C SER A 49 -15.33 13.10 -37.19
N PHE A 50 -14.82 14.23 -37.69
CA PHE A 50 -13.60 14.85 -37.16
C PHE A 50 -13.82 15.39 -35.74
N ASP A 51 -14.95 16.04 -35.47
CA ASP A 51 -15.32 16.52 -34.14
C ASP A 51 -15.42 15.36 -33.15
N SER A 52 -15.99 14.22 -33.56
CA SER A 52 -16.04 13.02 -32.71
C SER A 52 -14.64 12.54 -32.33
N VAL A 53 -13.74 12.38 -33.32
CA VAL A 53 -12.36 11.95 -33.06
C VAL A 53 -11.63 12.96 -32.17
N TYR A 54 -11.84 14.26 -32.40
CA TYR A 54 -11.28 15.30 -31.55
C TYR A 54 -11.75 15.15 -30.10
N ASN A 55 -13.05 14.99 -29.89
CA ASN A 55 -13.62 14.80 -28.55
C ASN A 55 -13.04 13.55 -27.87
N ASP A 56 -12.97 12.42 -28.58
CA ASP A 56 -12.40 11.18 -28.04
C ASP A 56 -10.93 11.36 -27.60
N VAL A 57 -10.12 12.05 -28.42
CA VAL A 57 -8.72 12.35 -28.07
C VAL A 57 -8.62 13.27 -26.85
N THR A 58 -9.51 14.26 -26.73
CA THR A 58 -9.52 15.14 -25.55
C THR A 58 -9.93 14.40 -24.28
N GLU A 59 -10.90 13.49 -24.36
CA GLU A 59 -11.33 12.67 -23.24
C GLU A 59 -10.25 11.66 -22.83
N MET A 60 -9.58 11.04 -23.79
CA MET A 60 -8.43 10.17 -23.54
C MET A 60 -7.30 10.93 -22.86
N SER A 61 -6.97 12.13 -23.34
CA SER A 61 -5.95 12.99 -22.73
C SER A 61 -6.29 13.34 -21.28
N ARG A 62 -7.56 13.67 -21.01
CA ARG A 62 -8.04 13.93 -19.64
C ARG A 62 -7.91 12.69 -18.76
N SER A 63 -8.31 11.52 -19.26
CA SER A 63 -8.25 10.26 -18.54
C SER A 63 -6.80 9.86 -18.22
N LEU A 64 -5.86 10.04 -19.15
CA LEU A 64 -4.44 9.79 -18.92
C LEU A 64 -3.86 10.71 -17.84
N LYS A 65 -4.25 11.98 -17.81
CA LYS A 65 -3.84 12.93 -16.75
C LYS A 65 -4.37 12.48 -15.39
N ASP A 66 -5.64 12.07 -15.29
CA ASP A 66 -6.21 11.58 -14.04
C ASP A 66 -5.51 10.30 -13.56
N MET A 67 -5.31 9.32 -14.44
CA MET A 67 -4.59 8.09 -14.11
C MET A 67 -3.16 8.38 -13.63
N THR A 68 -2.45 9.29 -14.30
CA THR A 68 -1.10 9.68 -13.91
C THR A 68 -1.09 10.32 -12.52
N TYR A 69 -2.05 11.20 -12.25
CA TYR A 69 -2.20 11.84 -10.95
C TYR A 69 -2.48 10.81 -9.83
N ARG A 70 -3.42 9.89 -10.06
CA ARG A 70 -3.76 8.82 -9.12
C ARG A 70 -2.59 7.88 -8.87
N LEU A 71 -1.85 7.51 -9.91
CA LEU A 71 -0.67 6.67 -9.80
C LEU A 71 0.42 7.35 -8.96
N GLN A 72 0.67 8.64 -9.19
CA GLN A 72 1.65 9.40 -8.44
C GLN A 72 1.26 9.50 -6.96
N ASN A 73 -0.01 9.78 -6.66
CA ASN A 73 -0.51 9.81 -5.28
C ASN A 73 -0.38 8.45 -4.59
N SER A 74 -0.79 7.36 -5.26
CA SER A 74 -0.67 6.01 -4.73
C SER A 74 0.79 5.62 -4.45
N LYS A 75 1.71 6.03 -5.33
CA LYS A 75 3.15 5.84 -5.13
C LYS A 75 3.66 6.57 -3.88
N VAL A 76 3.24 7.81 -3.66
CA VAL A 76 3.62 8.59 -2.47
C VAL A 76 3.07 7.93 -1.20
N GLN A 77 1.79 7.56 -1.19
CA GLN A 77 1.15 6.90 -0.06
C GLN A 77 1.82 5.55 0.26
N THR A 78 2.10 4.74 -0.76
CA THR A 78 2.79 3.46 -0.60
C THR A 78 4.19 3.65 -0.01
N LYS A 79 4.94 4.67 -0.47
CA LYS A 79 6.26 4.99 0.08
C LYS A 79 6.18 5.36 1.56
N GLN A 80 5.19 6.17 1.96
CA GLN A 80 4.97 6.54 3.35
C GLN A 80 4.63 5.32 4.22
N LEU A 81 3.75 4.45 3.74
CA LEU A 81 3.36 3.22 4.44
C LEU A 81 4.54 2.25 4.58
N LEU A 82 5.38 2.10 3.56
CA LEU A 82 6.61 1.31 3.63
C LEU A 82 7.58 1.87 4.69
N GLN A 83 7.75 3.20 4.73
CA GLN A 83 8.61 3.83 5.72
C GLN A 83 8.10 3.62 7.15
N GLN A 84 6.79 3.80 7.40
CA GLN A 84 6.17 3.54 8.69
C GLN A 84 6.30 2.06 9.10
N THR A 85 6.07 1.15 8.15
CA THR A 85 6.23 -0.29 8.38
C THR A 85 7.67 -0.65 8.75
N SER A 86 8.65 -0.05 8.09
CA SER A 86 10.07 -0.27 8.40
C SER A 86 10.42 0.22 9.81
N ILE A 87 9.90 1.38 10.24
CA ILE A 87 10.12 1.89 11.60
C ILE A 87 9.52 0.92 12.63
N LEU A 88 8.27 0.50 12.42
CA LEU A 88 7.59 -0.46 13.30
C LEU A 88 8.31 -1.82 13.36
N GLN A 89 8.90 -2.28 12.26
CA GLN A 89 9.71 -3.49 12.25
C GLN A 89 10.96 -3.33 13.12
N CYS A 90 11.68 -2.21 13.01
CA CYS A 90 12.84 -1.93 13.86
C CYS A 90 12.45 -1.87 15.34
N GLU A 91 11.37 -1.19 15.69
CA GLU A 91 10.85 -1.12 17.06
C GLU A 91 10.45 -2.51 17.58
N ARG A 92 9.80 -3.33 16.75
CA ARG A 92 9.43 -4.69 17.11
C ARG A 92 10.65 -5.55 17.43
N GLU A 93 11.71 -5.48 16.62
CA GLU A 93 12.93 -6.26 16.89
C GLU A 93 13.63 -5.77 18.17
N LYS A 94 13.66 -4.46 18.43
CA LYS A 94 14.14 -3.92 19.71
C LYS A 94 13.33 -4.48 20.88
N ASN A 95 12.00 -4.42 20.82
CA ASN A 95 11.12 -4.93 21.88
C ASN A 95 11.29 -6.43 22.09
N LYS A 96 11.51 -7.22 21.03
CA LYS A 96 11.81 -8.65 21.16
C LYS A 96 13.13 -8.91 21.89
N ILE A 97 14.16 -8.13 21.59
CA ILE A 97 15.45 -8.25 22.28
C ILE A 97 15.26 -7.90 23.77
N GLU A 98 14.59 -6.79 24.07
CA GLU A 98 14.30 -6.40 25.45
C GLU A 98 13.49 -7.48 26.18
N GLN A 99 12.44 -8.02 25.55
CA GLN A 99 11.65 -9.11 26.10
C GLN A 99 12.50 -10.36 26.37
N HIS A 100 13.36 -10.74 25.42
CA HIS A 100 14.24 -11.89 25.59
C HIS A 100 15.21 -11.69 26.77
N ILE A 101 15.78 -10.49 26.90
CA ILE A 101 16.65 -10.13 28.03
C ILE A 101 15.86 -10.21 29.34
N THR A 102 14.66 -9.63 29.40
CA THR A 102 13.80 -9.69 30.60
C THR A 102 13.45 -11.13 30.97
N LEU A 103 13.08 -11.97 30.02
CA LEU A 103 12.77 -13.38 30.28
C LEU A 103 13.98 -14.17 30.77
N ALA A 104 15.15 -13.97 30.15
CA ALA A 104 16.39 -14.59 30.60
C ALA A 104 16.79 -14.11 32.01
N PHE A 105 16.57 -12.82 32.30
CA PHE A 105 16.80 -12.27 33.63
C PHE A 105 15.86 -12.88 34.68
N LEU A 106 14.56 -13.00 34.37
CA LEU A 106 13.58 -13.63 35.25
C LEU A 106 13.90 -15.10 35.51
N ASP A 107 14.23 -15.88 34.48
CA ASP A 107 14.59 -17.29 34.68
C ASP A 107 15.82 -17.46 35.59
N LYS A 108 16.79 -16.55 35.42
CA LYS A 108 18.06 -16.58 36.13
C LYS A 108 18.00 -16.05 37.55
N PHE A 109 17.21 -15.01 37.84
CA PHE A 109 17.22 -14.31 39.13
C PHE A 109 15.91 -14.38 39.92
N TYR A 110 14.85 -14.95 39.36
CA TYR A 110 13.58 -15.16 40.08
C TYR A 110 13.29 -16.64 40.32
N LEU A 111 12.70 -16.92 41.47
CA LEU A 111 12.07 -18.20 41.76
C LEU A 111 10.67 -18.20 41.16
N SER A 112 10.37 -19.20 40.33
CA SER A 112 9.03 -19.35 39.76
C SER A 112 8.00 -19.62 40.88
N PRO A 113 6.71 -19.32 40.67
CA PRO A 113 5.67 -19.66 41.64
C PRO A 113 5.63 -21.16 41.98
N ALA A 114 5.98 -22.04 41.03
CA ALA A 114 6.09 -23.46 41.26
C ALA A 114 7.25 -23.80 42.20
N ASN A 115 8.40 -23.13 42.06
CA ASN A 115 9.55 -23.30 42.96
C ASN A 115 9.22 -22.80 44.37
N LEU A 116 8.47 -21.69 44.49
CA LEU A 116 7.99 -21.20 45.78
C LEU A 116 6.99 -22.15 46.43
N LEU A 117 6.11 -22.79 45.66
CA LEU A 117 5.20 -23.82 46.16
C LEU A 117 5.93 -25.09 46.61
N ALA A 118 7.00 -25.49 45.91
CA ALA A 118 7.85 -26.59 46.33
C ALA A 118 8.59 -26.26 47.65
N LEU A 119 9.03 -25.00 47.81
CA LEU A 119 9.73 -24.53 48.99
C LEU A 119 8.80 -24.33 50.20
N TYR A 120 7.58 -23.83 49.98
CA TYR A 120 6.60 -23.47 51.02
C TYR A 120 5.34 -24.34 51.01
N GLY A 121 5.44 -25.57 50.52
CA GLY A 121 4.34 -26.54 50.49
C GLY A 121 3.67 -26.72 51.87
N ASN A 122 2.66 -27.57 51.95
CA ASN A 122 1.83 -27.67 53.15
C ASN A 122 2.69 -28.00 54.40
N LYS A 123 2.92 -27.00 55.27
CA LYS A 123 3.87 -27.02 56.41
C LYS A 123 3.67 -28.16 57.42
N ARG A 124 2.61 -28.96 57.27
CA ARG A 124 2.26 -30.08 58.15
C ARG A 124 2.81 -31.43 57.68
N GLU A 125 3.26 -31.53 56.42
CA GLU A 125 3.83 -32.75 55.83
C GLU A 125 5.03 -32.40 54.94
N LEU A 126 6.07 -31.80 55.52
CA LEU A 126 7.31 -31.51 54.79
C LEU A 126 8.13 -32.80 54.62
N THR A 127 7.67 -33.71 53.76
CA THR A 127 8.53 -34.79 53.26
C THR A 127 9.63 -34.17 52.42
N LEU A 128 10.88 -34.31 52.88
CA LEU A 128 12.09 -33.89 52.16
C LEU A 128 12.09 -34.52 50.75
N THR A 129 11.62 -33.74 49.79
CA THR A 129 11.50 -34.16 48.40
C THR A 129 12.68 -33.60 47.62
N HIS A 130 13.16 -34.35 46.63
CA HIS A 130 14.24 -33.92 45.73
C HIS A 130 14.03 -32.51 45.16
N ASP A 131 12.79 -32.11 44.95
CA ASP A 131 12.39 -30.80 44.44
C ASP A 131 12.73 -29.63 45.39
N ILE A 132 12.82 -29.86 46.70
CA ILE A 132 13.24 -28.83 47.66
C ILE A 132 14.75 -28.58 47.52
N PHE A 133 15.54 -29.65 47.37
CA PHE A 133 16.98 -29.54 47.20
C PHE A 133 17.35 -28.89 45.87
N SER A 134 16.63 -29.20 44.78
CA SER A 134 16.86 -28.54 43.49
C SER A 134 16.53 -27.05 43.52
N VAL A 135 15.53 -26.63 44.30
CA VAL A 135 15.22 -25.21 44.52
C VAL A 135 16.27 -24.53 45.41
N LEU A 136 16.80 -25.21 46.43
CA LEU A 136 17.90 -24.71 47.26
C LEU A 136 19.21 -24.55 46.47
N ASP A 137 19.53 -25.51 45.59
CA ASP A 137 20.65 -25.39 44.66
C ASP A 137 20.45 -24.17 43.74
N LYS A 138 19.23 -23.98 43.21
CA LYS A 138 18.89 -22.78 42.42
C LYS A 138 19.07 -21.48 43.22
N ILE A 139 18.67 -21.44 44.48
CA ILE A 139 18.89 -20.29 45.38
C ILE A 139 20.38 -19.99 45.54
N GLN A 140 21.20 -21.03 45.71
CA GLN A 140 22.65 -20.88 45.83
C GLN A 140 23.29 -20.36 44.52
N TYR A 141 22.86 -20.88 43.36
CA TYR A 141 23.30 -20.38 42.06
C TYR A 141 22.91 -18.91 41.84
N ILE A 142 21.68 -18.51 42.18
CA ILE A 142 21.24 -17.11 42.12
C ILE A 142 22.16 -16.23 42.98
N HIS A 143 22.48 -16.68 44.20
CA HIS A 143 23.35 -15.93 45.10
C HIS A 143 24.76 -15.72 44.52
N ASP A 144 25.34 -16.74 43.87
CA ASP A 144 26.64 -16.61 43.21
C ASP A 144 26.57 -15.72 41.96
N ASP A 145 25.51 -15.81 41.16
CA ASP A 145 25.27 -14.94 40.01
C ASP A 145 25.04 -13.47 40.42
N CYS A 146 24.44 -13.21 41.59
CA CYS A 146 24.31 -11.86 42.15
C CYS A 146 25.68 -11.24 42.46
N LYS A 147 26.69 -12.03 42.86
CA LYS A 147 28.06 -11.52 43.05
C LYS A 147 28.64 -11.00 41.73
N THR A 148 28.39 -11.70 40.63
CA THR A 148 28.77 -11.24 39.28
C THR A 148 27.96 -10.00 38.88
N LEU A 149 26.67 -9.94 39.22
CA LEU A 149 25.81 -8.78 38.93
C LEU A 149 26.30 -7.50 39.65
N MET A 150 26.75 -7.63 40.91
CA MET A 150 27.37 -6.54 41.67
C MET A 150 28.65 -6.01 41.02
N GLN A 151 29.48 -6.91 40.46
CA GLN A 151 30.70 -6.53 39.75
C GLN A 151 30.41 -5.80 38.43
N SER A 152 29.26 -6.06 37.81
CA SER A 152 28.80 -5.36 36.60
C SER A 152 28.10 -4.01 36.84
N GLY A 153 28.05 -3.53 38.09
CA GLY A 153 27.51 -2.21 38.44
C GLY A 153 26.02 -2.18 38.80
N LEU A 154 25.33 -3.33 38.88
CA LEU A 154 23.93 -3.44 39.28
C LEU A 154 23.79 -3.79 40.78
N GLN A 155 24.47 -3.03 41.65
CA GLN A 155 24.60 -3.38 43.07
C GLN A 155 23.29 -3.40 43.84
N THR A 156 22.43 -2.38 43.68
CA THR A 156 21.13 -2.33 44.40
C THR A 156 20.25 -3.53 44.05
N LEU A 157 20.09 -3.82 42.76
CA LEU A 157 19.28 -4.95 42.29
C LEU A 157 19.82 -6.30 42.77
N ALA A 158 21.15 -6.46 42.76
CA ALA A 158 21.79 -7.67 43.24
C ALA A 158 21.56 -7.87 44.75
N LEU A 159 21.68 -6.80 45.54
CA LEU A 159 21.44 -6.82 46.98
C LEU A 159 19.97 -7.14 47.30
N ASP A 160 19.03 -6.48 46.63
CA ASP A 160 17.59 -6.73 46.83
C ASP A 160 17.22 -8.18 46.49
N THR A 161 17.76 -8.71 45.38
CA THR A 161 17.52 -10.11 44.97
C THR A 161 18.13 -11.08 45.98
N MET A 162 19.36 -10.81 46.42
CA MET A 162 20.07 -11.63 47.40
C MET A 162 19.36 -11.64 48.76
N GLU A 163 18.83 -10.50 49.21
CA GLU A 163 18.03 -10.39 50.43
C GLU A 163 16.76 -11.25 50.35
N GLN A 164 16.05 -11.23 49.21
CA GLN A 164 14.88 -12.10 49.01
C GLN A 164 15.26 -13.59 49.04
N MET A 165 16.37 -13.98 48.40
CA MET A 165 16.84 -15.36 48.41
C MET A 165 17.26 -15.84 49.81
N ILE A 166 17.93 -14.98 50.59
CA ILE A 166 18.28 -15.26 51.99
C ILE A 166 17.01 -15.41 52.83
N LEU A 167 16.01 -14.55 52.63
CA LEU A 167 14.72 -14.65 53.33
C LEU A 167 14.01 -15.97 53.02
N HIS A 168 14.12 -16.47 51.78
CA HIS A 168 13.60 -17.79 51.42
C HIS A 168 14.32 -18.94 52.13
N GLN A 169 15.65 -18.85 52.25
CA GLN A 169 16.47 -19.86 52.91
C GLN A 169 16.29 -19.86 54.44
N VAL A 170 16.19 -18.70 55.08
CA VAL A 170 15.98 -18.55 56.53
C VAL A 170 14.58 -19.02 56.94
N ASN A 171 13.55 -18.78 56.12
CA ASN A 171 12.20 -19.24 56.42
C ASN A 171 12.00 -20.77 56.29
N LEU A 172 12.99 -21.50 55.76
CA LEU A 172 12.99 -22.96 55.66
C LEU A 172 13.66 -23.65 56.88
N ILE A 173 14.52 -22.92 57.60
CA ILE A 173 15.26 -23.37 58.80
C ILE A 173 14.44 -23.07 60.05
#